data_AF-A0A7W6ILS6-F1
#
_entry.id   AF-A0A7W6ILS6-F1
#
_cell.length_a   1.000
_cell.length_b   1.000
_cell.length_c   1.000
_cell.angle_alpha   90.00
_cell.angle_beta   90.00
_cell.angle_gamma   90.00
#
_symmetry.space_group_name_H-M   'P 1'
#
loop_
_entity.id
_entity.type
_entity.pdbx_description
1 polymer ?
#
loop_
_entity_poly.entity_id
_entity_poly.type
_entity_poly.pdbx_seq_one_letter_code
_entity_poly.pdbx_strand_id
1 'polypeptide(L)'
;MRTGLMVWAAAALMASPSVAQEQSAADTELVGELMAFHGSKAIVEVMTTHCYETTGLDSAYEDAAANWYLRNIGYLDLADRVIERLGGGSEGQQKAAETYGGSQIMSAYNQAADKDTFCRAFLEQIESEALDIDQQLPGILKRAQDISAS
;
A
#
# COMPACT_ATOMS: atom_id res chain seq x y z
N MET A 1 -10.70 57.75 -46.74
CA MET A 1 -9.59 56.80 -46.49
C MET A 1 -9.70 56.37 -45.03
N ARG A 2 -9.83 55.06 -44.80
CA ARG A 2 -10.22 54.44 -43.53
C ARG A 2 -9.06 54.44 -42.52
N THR A 3 -9.42 54.74 -41.28
CA THR A 3 -8.66 54.61 -40.03
C THR A 3 -8.09 53.20 -39.85
N GLY A 4 -6.79 53.10 -39.59
CA GLY A 4 -6.10 51.85 -39.27
C GLY A 4 -6.16 51.53 -37.78
N LEU A 5 -6.73 50.39 -37.43
CA LEU A 5 -6.62 49.80 -36.09
C LEU A 5 -5.22 49.19 -35.92
N MET A 6 -4.47 49.68 -34.93
CA MET A 6 -3.33 48.95 -34.36
C MET A 6 -3.86 47.93 -33.34
N VAL A 7 -3.75 46.65 -33.67
CA VAL A 7 -4.00 45.54 -32.74
C VAL A 7 -2.71 45.29 -31.96
N TRP A 8 -2.73 45.61 -30.66
CA TRP A 8 -1.70 45.21 -29.72
C TRP A 8 -1.90 43.75 -29.34
N ALA A 9 -0.98 42.88 -29.74
CA ALA A 9 -0.93 41.49 -29.30
C ALA A 9 -0.32 41.43 -27.88
N ALA A 10 -1.18 41.36 -26.86
CA ALA A 10 -0.77 40.99 -25.51
C ALA A 10 -0.75 39.46 -25.42
N ALA A 11 0.42 38.86 -25.65
CA ALA A 11 0.69 37.46 -25.34
C ALA A 11 0.84 37.33 -23.81
N ALA A 12 -0.28 37.20 -23.11
CA ALA A 12 -0.29 36.81 -21.71
C ALA A 12 0.16 35.35 -21.60
N LEU A 13 1.30 35.14 -20.93
CA LEU A 13 1.79 33.85 -20.45
C LEU A 13 0.70 33.18 -19.61
N MET A 14 -0.09 32.31 -20.24
CA MET A 14 -0.93 31.34 -19.55
C MET A 14 0.00 30.30 -18.93
N ALA A 15 0.31 30.43 -17.64
CA ALA A 15 0.83 29.31 -16.87
C ALA A 15 -0.19 28.17 -16.98
N SER A 16 0.16 27.12 -17.72
CA SER A 16 -0.75 26.02 -18.02
C SER A 16 -1.08 25.27 -16.72
N PRO A 17 -2.35 25.20 -16.29
CA PRO A 17 -2.75 24.46 -15.07
C PRO A 17 -2.59 22.93 -15.21
N SER A 18 -2.09 22.43 -16.33
CA SER A 18 -2.00 21.01 -16.64
C SER A 18 -0.95 20.24 -15.81
N VAL A 19 0.21 20.85 -15.52
CA VAL A 19 1.31 20.13 -14.84
C VAL A 19 1.00 19.88 -13.35
N ALA A 20 0.41 20.86 -12.66
CA ALA A 20 0.07 20.72 -11.25
C ALA A 20 -1.07 19.72 -11.02
N GLN A 21 -2.04 19.65 -11.93
CA GLN A 21 -3.15 18.70 -11.85
C GLN A 21 -2.69 17.25 -12.12
N GLU A 22 -1.76 17.06 -13.06
CA GLU A 22 -1.18 15.75 -13.36
C GLU A 22 -0.34 15.21 -12.20
N GLN A 23 0.48 16.07 -11.58
CA GLN A 23 1.25 15.69 -10.38
C GLN A 23 0.32 15.31 -9.22
N SER A 24 -0.72 16.11 -8.97
CA SER A 24 -1.68 15.83 -7.89
C SER A 24 -2.42 14.49 -8.08
N ALA A 25 -2.74 14.13 -9.33
CA ALA A 25 -3.33 12.84 -9.64
C ALA A 25 -2.36 11.68 -9.39
N ALA A 26 -1.10 11.82 -9.83
CA ALA A 26 -0.05 10.82 -9.62
C ALA A 26 0.27 10.63 -8.12
N ASP A 27 0.29 11.71 -7.35
CA ASP A 27 0.50 11.66 -5.89
C ASP A 27 -0.65 10.92 -5.20
N THR A 28 -1.89 11.17 -5.62
CA THR A 28 -3.08 10.48 -5.09
C THR A 28 -3.06 8.99 -5.39
N GLU A 29 -2.66 8.60 -6.61
CA GLU A 29 -2.50 7.20 -7.00
C GLU A 29 -1.44 6.52 -6.14
N LEU A 30 -0.27 7.15 -5.97
CA LEU A 30 0.80 6.61 -5.14
C LEU A 30 0.40 6.48 -3.67
N VAL A 31 -0.36 7.43 -3.11
CA VAL A 31 -0.92 7.27 -1.76
C VAL A 31 -1.76 6.00 -1.66
N GLY A 32 -2.62 5.73 -2.66
CA GLY A 32 -3.41 4.50 -2.72
C GLY A 32 -2.56 3.24 -2.81
N GLU A 33 -1.50 3.26 -3.62
CA GLU A 33 -0.55 2.15 -3.72
C GLU A 33 0.21 1.90 -2.41
N LEU A 34 0.65 2.96 -1.71
CA LEU A 34 1.36 2.84 -0.44
C LEU A 34 0.46 2.31 0.68
N MET A 35 -0.84 2.59 0.63
CA MET A 35 -1.81 1.99 1.55
C MET A 35 -1.88 0.46 1.43
N ALA A 36 -1.47 -0.11 0.29
CA ALA A 36 -1.40 -1.57 0.14
C ALA A 36 -0.42 -2.22 1.13
N PHE A 37 0.54 -1.47 1.70
CA PHE A 37 1.47 -1.97 2.72
C PHE A 37 0.70 -2.30 4.01
N HIS A 38 -0.26 -1.46 4.39
CA HIS A 38 -1.18 -1.73 5.50
C HIS A 38 -2.12 -2.89 5.18
N GLY A 39 -2.50 -3.04 3.91
CA GLY A 39 -3.20 -4.24 3.42
C GLY A 39 -2.40 -5.53 3.64
N SER A 40 -1.10 -5.53 3.32
CA SER A 40 -0.20 -6.67 3.57
C SER A 40 -0.09 -7.00 5.06
N LYS A 41 0.04 -5.98 5.92
CA LYS A 41 0.01 -6.16 7.38
C LYS A 41 -1.30 -6.81 7.83
N ALA A 42 -2.44 -6.28 7.38
CA ALA A 42 -3.76 -6.83 7.74
C ALA A 42 -3.94 -8.28 7.26
N ILE A 43 -3.42 -8.64 6.08
CA ILE A 43 -3.41 -10.02 5.59
C ILE A 43 -2.69 -10.94 6.58
N VAL A 44 -1.48 -10.54 7.00
CA VAL A 44 -0.67 -11.33 7.93
C VAL A 44 -1.38 -11.45 9.28
N GLU A 45 -1.76 -10.34 9.89
CA GLU A 45 -2.37 -10.33 11.23
C GLU A 45 -3.68 -11.13 11.30
N VAL A 46 -4.57 -10.95 10.32
CA VAL A 46 -5.85 -11.66 10.28
C VAL A 46 -5.62 -13.16 10.10
N MET A 47 -4.77 -13.54 9.15
CA MET A 47 -4.63 -14.95 8.80
C MET A 47 -3.76 -15.73 9.80
N THR A 48 -2.76 -15.09 10.43
CA THR A 48 -2.04 -15.73 11.55
C THR A 48 -2.97 -15.98 12.73
N THR A 49 -3.88 -15.05 13.05
CA THR A 49 -4.90 -15.25 14.10
C THR A 49 -5.82 -16.43 13.76
N HIS A 50 -6.38 -16.47 12.55
CA HIS A 50 -7.27 -17.55 12.16
C HIS A 50 -6.56 -18.90 12.09
N CYS A 51 -5.33 -18.95 11.60
CA CYS A 51 -4.58 -20.18 11.51
C CYS A 51 -4.08 -20.68 12.87
N TYR A 52 -3.71 -19.78 13.78
CA TYR A 52 -3.45 -20.11 15.18
C TYR A 52 -4.65 -20.87 15.79
N GLU A 53 -5.86 -20.33 15.66
CA GLU A 53 -7.07 -20.99 16.18
C GLU A 53 -7.37 -22.31 15.46
N THR A 54 -7.26 -22.33 14.13
CA THR A 54 -7.60 -23.48 13.30
C THR A 54 -6.70 -24.68 13.57
N THR A 55 -5.42 -24.44 13.80
CA THR A 55 -4.40 -25.48 14.00
C THR A 55 -4.25 -25.94 15.46
N GLY A 56 -5.15 -25.49 16.35
CA GLY A 56 -5.16 -25.92 17.74
C GLY A 56 -4.22 -25.11 18.64
N LEU A 57 -4.14 -23.80 18.41
CA LEU A 57 -3.32 -22.84 19.17
C LEU A 57 -1.81 -23.03 18.95
N ASP A 58 -1.40 -23.29 17.70
CA ASP A 58 0.01 -23.42 17.34
C ASP A 58 0.71 -22.04 17.35
N SER A 59 1.57 -21.82 18.34
CA SER A 59 2.28 -20.55 18.54
C SER A 59 3.21 -20.17 17.39
N ALA A 60 3.54 -21.11 16.48
CA ALA A 60 4.34 -20.80 15.29
C ALA A 60 3.72 -19.67 14.45
N TYR A 61 2.39 -19.54 14.43
CA TYR A 61 1.70 -18.45 13.71
C TYR A 61 1.89 -17.08 14.38
N GLU A 62 1.90 -17.02 15.71
CA GLU A 62 2.16 -15.78 16.44
C GLU A 62 3.62 -15.35 16.26
N ASP A 63 4.55 -16.31 16.38
CA ASP A 63 5.97 -16.08 16.15
C ASP A 63 6.26 -15.62 14.71
N ALA A 64 5.61 -16.24 13.72
CA ALA A 64 5.71 -15.84 12.33
C ALA A 64 5.17 -14.42 12.09
N ALA A 65 4.04 -14.06 12.69
CA ALA A 65 3.48 -12.70 12.62
C ALA A 65 4.46 -11.66 13.19
N ALA A 66 5.02 -11.95 14.36
CA ALA A 66 5.98 -11.07 15.03
C ALA A 66 7.27 -10.90 14.21
N ASN A 67 7.80 -11.99 13.66
CA ASN A 67 8.99 -11.95 12.81
C ASN A 67 8.74 -11.19 11.51
N TRP A 68 7.59 -11.41 10.86
CA TRP A 68 7.17 -10.62 9.70
C TRP A 68 7.13 -9.13 10.05
N TYR A 69 6.51 -8.76 11.17
CA TYR A 69 6.44 -7.36 11.59
C TYR A 69 7.82 -6.75 11.81
N LEU A 70 8.75 -7.46 12.46
CA LEU A 70 10.11 -6.98 12.69
C LEU A 70 10.87 -6.71 11.38
N ARG A 71 10.67 -7.53 10.35
CA ARG A 71 11.29 -7.31 9.02
C ARG A 71 10.62 -6.15 8.26
N ASN A 72 9.33 -5.94 8.46
CA ASN A 72 8.52 -5.05 7.62
C ASN A 72 8.19 -3.68 8.26
N ILE A 73 8.40 -3.49 9.56
CA ILE A 73 8.07 -2.25 10.28
C ILE A 73 8.72 -1.02 9.64
N GLY A 74 9.97 -1.13 9.19
CA GLY A 74 10.67 -0.03 8.52
C GLY A 74 10.01 0.39 7.20
N TYR A 75 9.39 -0.54 6.48
CA TYR A 75 8.66 -0.28 5.24
C TYR A 75 7.29 0.35 5.51
N LEU A 76 6.59 -0.09 6.56
CA LEU A 76 5.35 0.52 7.02
C LEU A 76 5.58 1.98 7.43
N ASP A 77 6.59 2.22 8.27
CA ASP A 77 6.99 3.57 8.70
C ASP A 77 7.38 4.46 7.50
N LEU A 78 8.07 3.90 6.50
CA LEU A 78 8.41 4.63 5.28
C LEU A 78 7.17 5.01 4.48
N ALA A 79 6.23 4.08 4.31
CA ALA A 79 4.98 4.35 3.60
C ALA A 79 4.19 5.46 4.30
N ASP A 80 4.05 5.41 5.62
CA ASP A 80 3.31 6.42 6.39
C ASP A 80 3.90 7.83 6.21
N ARG A 81 5.23 7.97 6.32
CA ARG A 81 5.89 9.27 6.10
C ARG A 81 5.71 9.79 4.68
N VAL A 82 5.79 8.92 3.68
CA VAL A 82 5.62 9.33 2.28
C VAL A 82 4.16 9.69 2.01
N ILE A 83 3.21 8.91 2.52
CA ILE A 83 1.78 9.21 2.44
C ILE A 83 1.48 10.59 3.03
N GLU A 84 1.99 10.88 4.23
CA GLU A 84 1.80 12.17 4.90
C GLU A 84 2.40 13.31 4.07
N ARG A 85 3.63 13.12 3.54
CA ARG A 85 4.30 14.11 2.68
C ARG A 85 3.50 14.44 1.41
N LEU A 86 2.79 13.46 0.85
CA LEU A 86 1.93 13.62 -0.32
C LEU A 86 0.52 14.13 0.02
N GLY A 87 0.25 14.47 1.28
CA GLY A 87 -1.04 15.00 1.74
C GLY A 87 -2.14 13.94 1.88
N GLY A 88 -1.77 12.67 1.97
CA GLY A 88 -2.67 11.55 2.25
C GLY A 88 -2.72 11.18 3.74
N GLY A 89 -3.16 9.96 4.04
CA GLY A 89 -3.02 9.38 5.39
C GLY A 89 -4.23 9.53 6.29
N SER A 90 -5.42 9.79 5.73
CA SER A 90 -6.63 9.79 6.54
C SER A 90 -6.89 8.39 7.11
N GLU A 91 -7.36 8.30 8.36
CA GLU A 91 -7.69 7.01 9.01
C GLU A 91 -8.64 6.15 8.15
N GLY A 92 -9.54 6.80 7.40
CA GLY A 92 -10.46 6.11 6.49
C GLY A 92 -9.76 5.39 5.34
N GLN A 93 -8.67 5.93 4.79
CA GLN A 93 -7.90 5.30 3.71
C GLN A 93 -7.14 4.07 4.20
N GLN A 94 -6.46 4.21 5.34
CA GLN A 94 -5.74 3.08 5.95
C GLN A 94 -6.71 1.95 6.30
N LYS A 95 -7.80 2.27 7.01
CA LYS A 95 -8.81 1.28 7.38
C LYS A 95 -9.44 0.60 6.17
N ALA A 96 -9.64 1.32 5.07
CA ALA A 96 -10.14 0.73 3.83
C ALA A 96 -9.15 -0.28 3.24
N ALA A 97 -7.85 0.04 3.24
CA ALA A 97 -6.81 -0.86 2.74
C ALA A 97 -6.65 -2.10 3.63
N GLU A 98 -6.66 -1.93 4.95
CA GLU A 98 -6.64 -3.04 5.92
C GLU A 98 -7.88 -3.94 5.76
N THR A 99 -9.06 -3.33 5.64
CA THR A 99 -10.32 -4.06 5.42
C THR A 99 -10.28 -4.82 4.10
N TYR A 100 -9.79 -4.20 3.04
CA TYR A 100 -9.65 -4.84 1.73
C TYR A 100 -8.72 -6.05 1.84
N GLY A 101 -7.49 -5.87 2.31
CA GLY A 101 -6.51 -6.95 2.47
C GLY A 101 -7.05 -8.11 3.32
N GLY A 102 -7.57 -7.80 4.51
CA GLY A 102 -8.17 -8.79 5.41
C GLY A 102 -9.34 -9.55 4.77
N SER A 103 -10.22 -8.87 4.05
CA SER A 103 -11.36 -9.52 3.38
C SER A 103 -10.92 -10.44 2.24
N GLN A 104 -9.87 -10.07 1.50
CA GLN A 104 -9.35 -10.88 0.40
C GLN A 104 -8.75 -12.19 0.90
N ILE A 105 -7.90 -12.14 1.94
CA ILE A 105 -7.30 -13.36 2.49
C ILE A 105 -8.35 -14.24 3.17
N MET A 106 -9.33 -13.66 3.85
CA MET A 106 -10.43 -14.41 4.46
C MET A 106 -11.33 -15.08 3.42
N SER A 107 -11.55 -14.43 2.27
CA SER A 107 -12.26 -15.04 1.16
C SER A 107 -11.51 -16.27 0.63
N ALA A 108 -10.19 -16.15 0.43
CA ALA A 108 -9.34 -17.27 0.02
C ALA A 108 -9.35 -18.42 1.04
N TYR A 109 -9.19 -18.08 2.33
CA TYR A 109 -9.27 -19.03 3.43
C TYR A 109 -10.61 -19.76 3.43
N ASN A 110 -11.74 -19.05 3.37
CA ASN A 110 -13.08 -19.63 3.38
C ASN A 110 -13.34 -20.56 2.17
N GLN A 111 -12.75 -20.26 1.02
CA GLN A 111 -12.86 -21.09 -0.19
C GLN A 111 -11.95 -22.33 -0.17
N ALA A 112 -10.91 -22.37 0.67
CA ALA A 112 -10.01 -23.51 0.75
C ALA A 112 -10.76 -24.78 1.20
N ALA A 113 -10.57 -25.90 0.48
CA ALA A 113 -11.20 -27.17 0.83
C ALA A 113 -10.66 -27.78 2.13
N ASP A 114 -9.38 -27.54 2.41
CA ASP A 114 -8.67 -27.98 3.61
C ASP A 114 -8.01 -26.75 4.26
N LYS A 115 -8.48 -26.40 5.47
CA LYS A 115 -8.00 -25.24 6.21
C LYS A 115 -6.62 -25.48 6.82
N ASP A 116 -6.31 -26.70 7.23
CA ASP A 116 -5.01 -27.03 7.81
C ASP A 116 -3.92 -26.94 6.74
N THR A 117 -4.21 -27.44 5.53
CA THR A 117 -3.29 -27.31 4.39
C THR A 117 -3.12 -25.85 3.98
N PHE A 118 -4.19 -25.06 3.94
CA PHE A 118 -4.10 -23.63 3.70
C PHE A 118 -3.20 -22.94 4.72
N CYS A 119 -3.43 -23.21 6.01
CA CYS A 119 -2.69 -22.58 7.10
C CYS A 119 -1.21 -22.95 7.09
N ARG A 120 -0.85 -24.20 6.79
CA ARG A 120 0.57 -24.59 6.64
C ARG A 120 1.24 -23.85 5.48
N ALA A 121 0.56 -23.77 4.33
CA ALA A 121 1.10 -23.05 3.17
C ALA A 121 1.21 -21.54 3.41
N PHE A 122 0.31 -20.96 4.20
CA PHE A 122 0.38 -19.57 4.62
C PHE A 122 1.57 -19.32 5.55
N LEU A 123 1.79 -20.20 6.55
CA LEU A 123 2.95 -20.13 7.43
C LEU A 123 4.26 -20.19 6.64
N GLU A 124 4.37 -21.14 5.71
CA GLU A 124 5.54 -21.29 4.84
C GLU A 124 5.83 -20.03 4.02
N GLN A 125 4.79 -19.32 3.54
CA GLN A 125 4.97 -18.06 2.83
C GLN A 125 5.46 -16.91 3.72
N ILE A 126 5.12 -16.89 5.01
CA ILE A 126 5.68 -15.91 5.95
C ILE A 126 7.14 -16.25 6.27
N GLU A 127 7.42 -17.53 6.52
CA GLU A 127 8.76 -18.01 6.91
C GLU A 127 9.77 -17.91 5.77
N SER A 128 9.32 -18.12 4.53
CA SER A 128 10.12 -17.91 3.32
C SER A 128 10.21 -16.45 2.88
N GLU A 129 9.66 -15.52 3.67
CA GLU A 129 9.65 -14.07 3.41
C GLU A 129 8.87 -13.69 2.15
N ALA A 130 8.16 -14.62 1.52
CA ALA A 130 7.38 -14.38 0.31
C ALA A 130 6.30 -13.31 0.52
N LEU A 131 5.76 -13.18 1.74
CA LEU A 131 4.78 -12.15 2.10
C LEU A 131 5.40 -10.84 2.58
N ASP A 132 6.72 -10.70 2.61
CA ASP A 132 7.36 -9.43 2.97
C ASP A 132 7.06 -8.36 1.91
N ILE A 133 6.94 -7.12 2.36
CA ILE A 133 6.53 -5.97 1.54
C ILE A 133 7.51 -5.73 0.39
N ASP A 134 8.81 -5.95 0.60
CA ASP A 134 9.83 -5.79 -0.44
C ASP A 134 9.76 -6.90 -1.51
N GLN A 135 9.21 -8.07 -1.19
CA GLN A 135 8.92 -9.13 -2.16
C GLN A 135 7.61 -8.89 -2.90
N GLN A 136 6.56 -8.48 -2.17
CA GLN A 136 5.22 -8.28 -2.73
C GLN A 136 5.12 -7.01 -3.58
N LEU A 137 5.75 -5.93 -3.13
CA LEU A 137 5.55 -4.58 -3.67
C LEU A 137 6.89 -3.85 -3.96
N PRO A 138 7.89 -4.50 -4.62
CA PRO A 138 9.24 -3.95 -4.78
C PRO A 138 9.24 -2.60 -5.52
N GLY A 139 8.40 -2.46 -6.55
CA GLY A 139 8.31 -1.23 -7.34
C GLY A 139 7.76 -0.05 -6.53
N ILE A 140 6.72 -0.28 -5.73
CA ILE A 140 6.10 0.75 -4.89
C ILE A 140 7.06 1.15 -3.76
N LEU A 141 7.71 0.16 -3.13
CA LEU A 141 8.74 0.40 -2.12
C LEU A 141 9.87 1.26 -2.67
N LYS A 142 10.37 0.95 -3.87
CA LYS A 142 11.43 1.73 -4.50
C LYS A 142 11.01 3.18 -4.74
N ARG A 143 9.79 3.42 -5.23
CA ARG A 143 9.24 4.78 -5.40
C ARG A 143 9.15 5.53 -4.07
N ALA A 144 8.71 4.87 -2.99
CA ALA A 144 8.64 5.46 -1.66
C ALA A 144 10.04 5.88 -1.16
N GLN A 145 11.04 5.02 -1.35
CA GLN A 145 12.43 5.31 -0.98
C GLN A 145 12.98 6.52 -1.75
N ASP A 146 12.71 6.61 -3.06
CA ASP A 146 13.17 7.72 -3.91
C ASP A 146 12.57 9.06 -3.46
N ILE A 147 11.29 9.08 -3.10
CA ILE A 147 10.63 10.27 -2.56
C ILE A 147 11.19 10.63 -1.18
N SER A 148 11.41 9.64 -0.30
CA SER A 148 11.94 9.90 1.03
C SER A 148 13.39 10.40 1.03
N ALA A 149 14.17 10.10 -0.01
CA ALA A 149 15.55 10.55 -0.17
C ALA A 149 15.67 11.94 -0.83
N SER A 150 14.58 12.48 -1.37
CA SER A 150 14.50 13.78 -2.07
C SER A 150 14.09 14.92 -1.14
#